data_AF-A0AAD4SII2-F1
#
_entry.id   AF-A0AAD4SII2-F1
#
_cell.length_a   1.000
_cell.length_b   1.000
_cell.length_c   1.000
_cell.angle_alpha   90.00
_cell.angle_beta   90.00
_cell.angle_gamma   90.00
#
_symmetry.space_group_name_H-M   'P 1'
#
loop_
_entity.id
_entity.type
_entity.pdbx_description
1 polymer ?
#
loop_
_entity_poly.entity_id
_entity_poly.type
_entity_poly.pdbx_seq_one_letter_code
_entity_poly.pdbx_strand_id
1 'polypeptide(L)'
;MLRLAWKLKWLPLKKLRNSLKSLELLLGMLQFKEEQTNSFWSERLRESKYDINEEELRPYFSLPKVMDGLFSLAKTLFDIDVEAADGLAPVWNIAYF
;
A
#
# COMPACT_ATOMS: atom_id res chain seq x y z
N MET A 1 0.09 62.66 1.84
CA MET A 1 0.06 61.64 2.92
C MET A 1 -1.04 60.60 2.71
N LEU A 2 -1.04 59.83 1.60
CA LEU A 2 -2.10 58.83 1.32
C LEU A 2 -1.59 57.45 0.84
N ARG A 3 -0.27 57.24 0.69
CA ARG A 3 0.29 55.94 0.25
C ARG A 3 0.40 54.88 1.35
N LEU A 4 0.45 55.28 2.62
CA LEU A 4 0.68 54.36 3.75
C LEU A 4 -0.61 53.73 4.30
N ALA A 5 -1.74 54.44 4.19
CA ALA A 5 -3.04 53.97 4.68
C ALA A 5 -3.51 52.69 3.97
N TRP A 6 -3.18 52.53 2.68
CA TRP A 6 -3.53 51.34 1.91
C TRP A 6 -2.70 50.13 2.33
N LYS A 7 -1.38 50.29 2.56
CA LYS A 7 -0.46 49.18 2.85
C LYS A 7 -0.86 48.38 4.10
N LEU A 8 -1.41 49.05 5.12
CA LEU A 8 -1.88 48.44 6.37
C LEU A 8 -3.18 47.66 6.21
N LYS A 9 -4.10 48.09 5.33
CA LYS A 9 -5.36 47.38 5.05
C LYS A 9 -5.13 46.05 4.30
N TRP A 10 -4.08 45.97 3.49
CA TRP A 10 -3.76 44.78 2.68
C TRP A 10 -2.79 43.80 3.33
N LEU A 11 -2.08 44.19 4.39
CA LEU A 11 -1.18 43.30 5.14
C LEU A 11 -1.91 42.11 5.79
N PRO A 12 -3.04 42.29 6.50
CA PRO A 12 -3.81 41.17 7.04
C PRO A 12 -4.43 40.32 5.92
N LEU A 13 -4.82 40.92 4.79
CA LEU A 13 -5.35 40.18 3.64
C LEU A 13 -4.31 39.28 2.98
N LYS A 14 -3.05 39.73 2.88
CA LYS A 14 -1.95 38.89 2.40
C LYS A 14 -1.65 37.75 3.38
N LYS A 15 -1.70 38.02 4.68
CA LYS A 15 -1.52 37.00 5.73
C LYS A 15 -2.65 35.96 5.67
N LEU A 16 -3.90 36.41 5.56
CA LEU A 16 -5.07 35.55 5.39
C LEU A 16 -5.00 34.70 4.12
N ARG A 17 -4.62 35.28 2.97
CA ARG A 17 -4.43 34.53 1.72
C ARG A 17 -3.34 33.46 1.83
N ASN A 18 -2.25 33.75 2.53
CA ASN A 18 -1.19 32.76 2.76
C ASN A 18 -1.66 31.65 3.71
N SER A 19 -2.42 31.99 4.75
CA SER A 19 -3.05 31.01 5.64
C SER A 19 -4.05 30.12 4.91
N LEU A 20 -4.88 30.69 4.03
CA LEU A 20 -5.81 29.93 3.20
C LEU A 20 -5.09 28.97 2.26
N LYS A 21 -4.02 29.43 1.60
CA LYS A 21 -3.23 28.56 0.71
C LYS A 21 -2.55 27.41 1.45
N SER A 22 -2.10 27.63 2.69
CA SER A 22 -1.61 26.53 3.53
C SER A 22 -2.72 25.56 3.94
N LEU A 23 -3.94 26.04 4.19
CA LEU A 23 -5.08 25.18 4.52
C LEU A 23 -5.54 24.37 3.31
N GLU A 24 -5.58 24.96 2.11
CA GLU A 24 -5.86 24.24 0.85
C GLU A 24 -4.83 23.14 0.57
N LEU A 25 -3.54 23.42 0.82
CA LEU A 25 -2.47 22.41 0.73
C LEU A 25 -2.67 21.29 1.76
N LEU A 26 -2.98 21.62 3.02
CA LEU A 26 -3.24 20.64 4.06
C LEU A 26 -4.50 19.81 3.77
N LEU A 27 -5.56 20.42 3.27
CA LEU A 27 -6.80 19.74 2.88
C LEU A 27 -6.56 18.82 1.68
N GLY A 28 -5.80 19.27 0.67
CA GLY A 28 -5.40 18.42 -0.45
C GLY A 28 -4.50 17.26 -0.02
N MET A 29 -3.58 17.48 0.93
CA MET A 29 -2.78 16.42 1.53
C MET A 29 -3.62 15.45 2.35
N LEU A 30 -4.64 15.93 3.07
CA LEU A 30 -5.57 15.10 3.83
C LEU A 30 -6.47 14.28 2.89
N GLN A 31 -7.00 14.87 1.83
CA GLN A 31 -7.78 14.17 0.80
C GLN A 31 -6.94 13.12 0.06
N PHE A 32 -5.72 13.48 -0.35
CA PHE A 32 -4.78 12.53 -0.97
C PHE A 32 -4.40 11.38 -0.02
N LYS A 33 -4.30 11.68 1.29
CA LYS A 33 -4.04 10.68 2.31
C LYS A 33 -5.25 9.78 2.57
N GLU A 34 -6.47 10.29 2.35
CA GLU A 34 -7.74 9.53 2.41
C GLU A 34 -7.87 8.49 1.30
N GLU A 35 -7.30 8.78 0.12
CA GLU A 35 -7.37 7.91 -1.06
C GLU A 35 -6.46 6.66 -0.96
N GLN A 36 -5.46 6.67 -0.07
CA GLN A 36 -4.52 5.57 0.19
C GLN A 36 -4.75 4.87 1.55
N THR A 37 -5.95 5.00 2.13
CA THR A 37 -6.13 4.81 3.59
C THR A 37 -6.04 3.39 4.10
N ASN A 38 -6.42 2.36 3.35
CA ASN A 38 -6.57 1.05 3.99
C ASN A 38 -5.24 0.30 4.13
N SER A 39 -4.45 0.11 3.07
CA SER A 39 -3.17 -0.62 3.16
C SER A 39 -2.21 0.08 4.11
N PHE A 40 -1.93 1.36 3.88
CA PHE A 40 -0.95 2.13 4.65
C PHE A 40 -1.27 2.19 6.15
N TRP A 41 -2.51 2.47 6.54
CA TRP A 41 -2.87 2.50 7.96
C TRP A 41 -3.00 1.10 8.56
N SER A 42 -3.38 0.08 7.77
CA SER A 42 -3.38 -1.32 8.23
C SER A 42 -1.98 -1.83 8.52
N GLU A 43 -0.98 -1.48 7.71
CA GLU A 43 0.43 -1.80 7.93
C GLU A 43 0.94 -1.17 9.22
N ARG A 44 0.72 0.14 9.41
CA ARG A 44 1.12 0.83 10.65
C ARG A 44 0.42 0.29 11.91
N LEU A 45 -0.85 -0.09 11.78
CA LEU A 45 -1.59 -0.72 12.88
C LEU A 45 -1.06 -2.13 13.18
N ARG A 46 -0.70 -2.90 12.15
CA ARG A 46 -0.15 -4.25 12.27
C ARG A 46 1.24 -4.25 12.90
N GLU A 47 2.11 -3.32 12.49
CA GLU A 47 3.42 -3.06 13.11
C GLU A 47 3.25 -2.78 14.62
N SER A 48 2.40 -1.81 14.98
CA SER A 48 2.24 -1.40 16.40
C SER A 48 1.60 -2.47 17.29
N LYS A 49 0.76 -3.36 16.74
CA LYS A 49 0.05 -4.38 17.53
C LYS A 49 0.79 -5.70 17.65
N TYR A 50 1.57 -6.08 16.64
CA TYR A 50 2.09 -7.45 16.54
C TYR A 50 3.61 -7.52 16.41
N ASP A 51 4.33 -6.41 16.20
CA ASP A 51 5.78 -6.40 15.94
C ASP A 51 6.17 -7.35 14.78
N ILE A 52 5.27 -7.51 13.80
CA ILE A 52 5.47 -8.39 12.64
C ILE A 52 5.95 -7.54 11.47
N ASN A 53 7.19 -7.74 11.06
CA ASN A 53 7.76 -7.17 9.84
C ASN A 53 7.45 -8.10 8.65
N GLU A 54 6.89 -7.54 7.57
CA GLU A 54 6.56 -8.29 6.36
C GLU A 54 7.81 -8.76 5.59
N GLU A 55 8.93 -8.06 5.70
CA GLU A 55 10.21 -8.47 5.11
C GLU A 55 10.75 -9.76 5.74
N GLU A 56 10.52 -9.96 7.04
CA GLU A 56 10.96 -11.16 7.76
C GLU A 56 10.15 -12.41 7.38
N LEU A 57 8.93 -12.22 6.87
CA LEU A 57 8.04 -13.31 6.45
C LEU A 57 8.36 -13.81 5.03
N ARG A 58 8.90 -12.96 4.15
CA ARG A 58 9.17 -13.32 2.74
C ARG A 58 9.97 -14.62 2.54
N PRO A 59 11.02 -14.91 3.33
CA PRO A 59 11.79 -16.15 3.18
C PRO A 59 10.98 -17.43 3.46
N TYR A 60 9.91 -17.33 4.24
CA TYR A 60 9.06 -18.48 4.60
C TYR A 60 8.00 -18.77 3.51
N PHE A 61 7.60 -17.76 2.73
CA PHE A 61 6.62 -17.89 1.64
C PHE A 61 7.28 -18.07 0.28
N SER A 62 8.23 -18.99 0.17
CA SER A 62 8.79 -19.38 -1.14
C SER A 62 7.73 -20.13 -1.95
N LEU A 63 7.58 -19.79 -3.24
CA LEU A 63 6.57 -20.38 -4.13
C LEU A 63 6.54 -21.92 -4.08
N PRO A 64 7.68 -22.66 -4.15
CA PRO A 64 7.64 -24.13 -4.10
C PRO A 64 6.99 -24.66 -2.81
N LYS A 65 7.37 -24.14 -1.65
CA LYS A 65 6.81 -24.56 -0.35
C LYS A 65 5.32 -24.25 -0.22
N VAL A 66 4.86 -23.15 -0.82
CA VAL A 66 3.44 -22.80 -0.81
C VAL A 66 2.64 -23.78 -1.68
N MET A 67 3.19 -24.18 -2.83
CA MET A 67 2.57 -25.19 -3.70
C MET A 67 2.52 -26.56 -3.01
N ASP A 68 3.59 -26.99 -2.36
CA ASP A 68 3.63 -28.24 -1.59
C ASP A 68 2.54 -28.27 -0.50
N GLY A 69 2.41 -27.17 0.26
CA GLY A 69 1.37 -27.04 1.28
C GLY A 69 -0.04 -27.09 0.69
N LEU A 70 -0.27 -26.43 -0.44
CA LEU A 70 -1.55 -26.45 -1.14
C LEU A 70 -1.91 -27.86 -1.61
N PHE A 71 -0.97 -28.59 -2.22
CA PHE A 71 -1.20 -29.97 -2.68
C PHE A 71 -1.44 -30.92 -1.52
N SER A 72 -0.70 -30.77 -0.41
CA SER A 72 -0.93 -31.55 0.81
C SER A 72 -2.32 -31.30 1.41
N LEU A 73 -2.82 -30.06 1.37
CA LEU A 73 -4.17 -29.73 1.80
C LEU A 73 -5.22 -30.35 0.87
N ALA A 74 -5.02 -30.28 -0.45
CA ALA A 74 -5.91 -30.91 -1.42
C ALA A 74 -5.98 -32.43 -1.22
N LYS A 75 -4.84 -33.08 -0.94
CA LYS A 75 -4.79 -34.51 -0.60
C LYS A 75 -5.56 -34.80 0.69
N THR A 76 -5.38 -33.99 1.72
CA THR A 76 -6.05 -34.20 3.02
C THR A 76 -7.57 -34.04 2.93
N LEU A 77 -8.04 -33.05 2.18
CA LEU A 77 -9.45 -32.70 2.11
C LEU A 77 -10.23 -33.51 1.07
N PHE A 78 -9.58 -33.88 -0.04
CA PHE A 78 -10.25 -34.46 -1.21
C PHE A 78 -9.65 -35.79 -1.67
N ASP A 79 -8.60 -36.28 -1.01
CA ASP A 79 -7.85 -37.49 -1.37
C ASP A 79 -7.23 -37.47 -2.78
N ILE A 80 -7.02 -36.28 -3.35
CA ILE A 80 -6.43 -36.06 -4.67
C ILE A 80 -4.89 -36.00 -4.57
N ASP A 81 -4.20 -36.79 -5.39
CA ASP A 81 -2.75 -36.67 -5.59
C ASP A 81 -2.43 -35.78 -6.80
N VAL A 82 -1.48 -34.86 -6.63
CA VAL A 82 -1.05 -33.91 -7.66
C VAL A 82 0.46 -34.07 -7.87
N GLU A 83 0.86 -34.28 -9.12
CA GLU A 83 2.26 -34.45 -9.52
C GLU A 83 2.61 -33.49 -10.66
N ALA A 84 3.90 -33.12 -10.75
CA ALA A 84 4.40 -32.30 -11.85
C ALA A 84 4.34 -33.07 -13.17
N ALA A 85 3.74 -32.44 -14.18
CA ALA A 85 3.45 -33.03 -15.49
C ALA A 85 4.16 -32.26 -16.62
N ASP A 86 5.32 -31.68 -16.31
CA ASP A 86 6.04 -30.79 -17.23
C ASP A 86 6.43 -31.54 -18.52
N GLY A 87 6.14 -30.92 -19.67
CA GLY A 87 6.42 -31.50 -20.98
C GLY A 87 5.38 -32.49 -21.50
N LEU A 88 4.35 -32.87 -20.72
CA LEU A 88 3.25 -33.71 -21.22
C LEU A 88 2.26 -32.93 -22.11
N ALA A 89 2.17 -31.61 -21.96
CA ALA A 89 1.33 -30.74 -22.76
C ALA A 89 2.14 -29.55 -23.30
N PRO A 90 1.84 -29.06 -24.53
CA PRO A 90 2.48 -27.87 -25.06
C PRO A 90 2.05 -26.64 -24.25
N VAL A 91 3.03 -25.84 -23.81
CA VAL A 91 2.80 -24.60 -23.05
C VAL A 91 3.00 -23.37 -23.93
N TRP A 92 2.27 -22.30 -23.64
CA TRP A 92 2.37 -21.04 -24.40
C TRP A 92 3.58 -20.18 -23.99
N ASN A 93 4.18 -20.44 -22.82
CA ASN A 93 5.37 -19.75 -22.33
C ASN A 93 6.28 -20.75 -21.58
N ILE A 94 7.59 -20.65 -21.82
CA ILE A 94 8.63 -21.56 -21.32
C ILE A 94 9.25 -21.01 -20.02
N ALA A 95 8.94 -19.77 -19.64
CA ALA A 95 9.59 -19.09 -18.51
C ALA A 95 9.08 -19.61 -17.16
N TYR A 96 9.89 -20.49 -16.57
CA TYR A 96 9.97 -20.84 -15.14
C TYR A 96 8.69 -21.41 -14.52
N PHE A 97 8.61 -22.74 -14.51
CA PHE A 97 7.97 -23.52 -13.45
C PHE A 97 9.06 -24.23 -12.65
#